data_AF-A0A846SXW9-F1
#
_entry.id   AF-A0A846SXW9-F1
#
_cell.length_a   1.000
_cell.length_b   1.000
_cell.length_c   1.000
_cell.angle_alpha   90.00
_cell.angle_beta   90.00
_cell.angle_gamma   90.00
#
_symmetry.space_group_name_H-M   'P 1'
#
loop_
_entity.id
_entity.type
_entity.pdbx_description
1 polymer ?
#
loop_
_entity_poly.entity_id
_entity_poly.type
_entity_poly.pdbx_seq_one_letter_code
_entity_poly.pdbx_strand_id
1 'polypeptide(L)'
;MSHAMPQEVEVWYLLPAIRRELVKIFTGKLGLTQKQAAGKLELTEAAVSQYLKKKRGAELEFTAAEKAGIERAAKEILVRPAEMLQIIYGLSRELRARVPCASYIASMTDPFRRIAPCVGQRRRLKYFCALGLAMDVLGAVQDLERALGVWSQDASSKDVTMARAAMCDLAKRVRGLSAAQLARVVADSARLKALEKAILTVRTCVDRRESPVRLAVAIRTMQTVVDVGARSGPR
;
A
#
# COMPACT_ATOMS: atom_id res chain seq x y z
N MET A 1 -14.55 -3.13 -4.07
CA MET A 1 -13.59 -3.35 -5.17
C MET A 1 -13.05 -1.98 -5.56
N SER A 2 -11.74 -1.78 -5.50
CA SER A 2 -11.12 -0.51 -5.92
C SER A 2 -10.89 -0.58 -7.43
N HIS A 3 -11.75 0.08 -8.20
CA HIS A 3 -11.57 0.27 -9.63
C HIS A 3 -10.48 1.33 -9.84
N ALA A 4 -9.25 0.89 -10.12
CA ALA A 4 -8.18 1.80 -10.50
C ALA A 4 -8.35 2.20 -11.96
N MET A 5 -8.20 3.48 -12.25
CA MET A 5 -8.25 3.97 -13.62
C MET A 5 -7.00 3.47 -14.38
N PRO A 6 -7.11 3.00 -15.64
CA PRO A 6 -5.96 2.51 -16.40
C PRO A 6 -4.77 3.47 -16.42
N GLN A 7 -5.05 4.78 -16.46
CA GLN A 7 -4.06 5.85 -16.41
C GLN A 7 -3.28 5.87 -15.09
N GLU A 8 -3.94 5.60 -13.95
CA GLU A 8 -3.27 5.53 -12.64
C GLU A 8 -2.27 4.37 -12.62
N VAL A 9 -2.63 3.24 -13.23
CA VAL A 9 -1.74 2.08 -13.30
C VAL A 9 -0.51 2.38 -14.15
N GLU A 10 -0.67 3.09 -15.27
CA GLU A 10 0.45 3.53 -16.09
C GLU A 10 1.39 4.47 -15.34
N VAL A 11 0.82 5.46 -14.63
CA VAL A 11 1.59 6.46 -13.88
C VAL A 11 2.29 5.87 -12.67
N TRP A 12 1.68 4.90 -11.98
CA TRP A 12 2.24 4.34 -10.75
C TRP A 12 3.18 3.15 -10.98
N TYR A 13 2.99 2.38 -12.05
CA TYR A 13 3.75 1.14 -12.26
C TYR A 13 4.59 1.16 -13.53
N LEU A 14 3.97 1.45 -14.68
CA LEU A 14 4.65 1.34 -15.98
C LEU A 14 5.73 2.42 -16.16
N LEU A 15 5.37 3.70 -16.02
CA LEU A 15 6.31 4.80 -16.24
C LEU A 15 7.48 4.79 -15.25
N PRO A 16 7.27 4.51 -13.94
CA PRO A 16 8.39 4.37 -13.01
C PRO A 16 9.32 3.20 -13.35
N ALA A 17 8.79 2.08 -13.82
CA ALA A 17 9.60 0.93 -14.24
C ALA A 17 10.41 1.24 -15.50
N ILE A 18 9.81 1.89 -16.51
CA ILE A 18 10.51 2.35 -17.72
C ILE A 18 11.66 3.28 -17.33
N ARG A 19 11.38 4.31 -16.51
CA ARG A 19 12.41 5.26 -16.05
C ARG A 19 13.54 4.57 -15.28
N ARG A 20 13.22 3.56 -14.47
CA ARG A 20 14.22 2.75 -13.76
C ARG A 20 15.17 2.04 -14.71
N GLU A 21 14.65 1.38 -15.75
CA GLU A 21 15.49 0.69 -16.73
C GLU A 21 16.31 1.66 -17.58
N LEU A 22 15.74 2.79 -18.00
CA LEU A 22 16.48 3.84 -18.70
C LEU A 22 17.67 4.34 -17.87
N VAL A 23 17.44 4.62 -16.58
CA VAL A 23 18.51 5.02 -15.66
C VAL A 23 19.60 3.95 -15.55
N LYS A 24 19.24 2.67 -15.39
CA LYS A 24 20.22 1.57 -15.34
C LYS A 24 21.05 1.47 -16.61
N ILE A 25 20.42 1.64 -17.77
CA ILE A 25 21.11 1.59 -19.07
C ILE A 25 22.04 2.78 -19.20
N PHE A 26 21.60 4.00 -18.85
CA PHE A 26 22.42 5.20 -18.88
C PHE A 26 23.66 5.09 -18.01
N THR A 27 23.51 4.69 -16.74
CA THR A 27 24.64 4.63 -15.81
C THR A 27 25.50 3.38 -15.99
N GLY A 28 24.89 2.25 -16.37
CA GLY A 28 25.57 0.96 -16.46
C GLY A 28 26.17 0.69 -17.83
N LYS A 29 25.35 0.73 -18.88
CA LYS A 29 25.78 0.37 -20.25
C LYS A 29 26.42 1.52 -21.00
N LEU A 30 25.91 2.74 -20.79
CA LEU A 30 26.35 3.92 -21.54
C LEU A 30 27.35 4.78 -20.75
N GLY A 31 27.65 4.42 -19.49
CA GLY A 31 28.70 5.06 -18.69
C GLY A 31 28.41 6.48 -18.23
N LEU A 32 27.15 6.93 -18.25
CA LEU A 32 26.77 8.27 -17.80
C LEU A 32 26.84 8.37 -16.27
N THR A 33 27.26 9.52 -15.77
CA THR A 33 27.12 9.86 -14.35
C THR A 33 25.64 10.02 -13.98
N GLN A 34 25.30 9.89 -12.68
CA GLN A 34 23.92 10.10 -12.21
C GLN A 34 23.41 11.51 -12.55
N LYS A 35 24.29 12.51 -12.51
CA LYS A 35 24.00 13.91 -12.90
C LYS A 35 23.66 14.04 -14.39
N GLN A 36 24.43 13.40 -15.27
CA GLN A 36 24.15 13.40 -16.70
C GLN A 36 22.85 12.65 -17.02
N ALA A 37 22.63 11.49 -16.40
CA ALA A 37 21.39 10.73 -16.56
C ALA A 37 20.16 11.52 -16.08
N ALA A 38 20.29 12.24 -14.96
CA ALA A 38 19.26 13.13 -14.43
C ALA A 38 18.92 14.24 -15.45
N GLY A 39 19.93 14.88 -16.03
CA GLY A 39 19.75 15.90 -17.07
C GLY A 39 19.07 15.37 -18.33
N LYS A 40 19.40 14.15 -18.78
CA LYS A 40 18.80 13.55 -19.99
C LYS A 40 17.35 13.12 -19.82
N LEU A 41 16.91 12.83 -18.59
CA LEU A 41 15.54 12.39 -18.29
C LEU A 41 14.68 13.47 -17.64
N GLU A 42 15.20 14.70 -17.52
CA GLU A 42 14.55 15.79 -16.76
C GLU A 42 14.16 15.37 -15.33
N LEU A 43 15.06 14.63 -14.68
CA LEU A 43 14.90 14.14 -13.31
C LEU A 43 15.87 14.87 -12.38
N THR A 44 15.62 14.74 -11.08
CA THR A 44 16.62 15.10 -10.06
C THR A 44 17.61 13.96 -9.84
N GLU A 45 18.84 14.28 -9.45
CA GLU A 45 19.85 13.27 -9.08
C GLU A 45 19.35 12.34 -7.96
N ALA A 46 18.56 12.88 -7.03
CA ALA A 46 17.91 12.10 -5.98
C ALA A 46 16.93 11.07 -6.55
N ALA A 47 16.15 11.42 -7.59
CA ALA A 47 15.24 10.49 -8.25
C ALA A 47 16.02 9.37 -8.96
N VAL A 48 17.12 9.70 -9.64
CA VAL A 48 18.02 8.71 -10.26
C VAL A 48 18.57 7.73 -9.22
N SER A 49 19.06 8.24 -8.08
CA SER A 49 19.52 7.40 -6.97
C SER A 49 18.43 6.48 -6.43
N GLN A 50 17.18 6.95 -6.35
CA GLN A 50 16.04 6.15 -5.91
C GLN A 50 15.70 5.02 -6.88
N TYR A 51 15.77 5.27 -8.20
CA TYR A 51 15.59 4.22 -9.21
C TYR A 51 16.69 3.16 -9.14
N LEU A 52 17.97 3.57 -9.01
CA LEU A 52 19.10 2.64 -8.86
C LEU A 52 18.96 1.77 -7.60
N LYS A 53 18.50 2.36 -6.49
CA LYS A 53 18.23 1.65 -5.23
C LYS A 53 16.94 0.82 -5.23
N LYS A 54 16.25 0.72 -6.37
CA LYS A 54 14.96 0.01 -6.53
C LYS A 54 13.89 0.48 -5.52
N LYS A 55 13.94 1.75 -5.09
CA LYS A 55 12.91 2.34 -4.23
C LYS A 55 11.66 2.78 -5.02
N ARG A 56 11.77 2.82 -6.36
CA ARG A 56 10.71 3.16 -7.31
C ARG A 56 10.78 2.23 -8.52
N GLY A 57 9.63 1.85 -9.08
CA GLY A 57 9.54 1.02 -10.28
C GLY A 57 10.05 -0.41 -10.06
N ALA A 58 10.00 -0.92 -8.83
CA ALA A 58 10.40 -2.28 -8.45
C ALA A 58 9.31 -3.33 -8.73
N GLU A 59 8.09 -2.86 -8.96
CA GLU A 59 6.86 -3.64 -9.01
C GLU A 59 6.65 -4.33 -10.36
N LEU A 60 7.29 -3.83 -11.42
CA LEU A 60 7.19 -4.33 -12.78
C LEU A 60 8.58 -4.68 -13.30
N GLU A 61 8.75 -5.92 -13.76
CA GLU A 61 9.98 -6.42 -14.38
C GLU A 61 9.76 -6.69 -15.87
N PHE A 62 10.74 -6.31 -16.69
CA PHE A 62 10.68 -6.47 -18.14
C PHE A 62 11.43 -7.73 -18.61
N THR A 63 10.88 -8.37 -19.64
CA THR A 63 11.51 -9.47 -20.38
C THR A 63 12.74 -8.98 -21.15
N ALA A 64 13.57 -9.91 -21.63
CA ALA A 64 14.76 -9.58 -22.41
C ALA A 64 14.42 -8.83 -23.72
N ALA A 65 13.33 -9.22 -24.40
CA ALA A 65 12.88 -8.57 -25.63
C ALA A 65 12.46 -7.11 -25.39
N GLU A 66 11.72 -6.86 -24.31
CA GLU A 66 11.29 -5.51 -23.94
C GLU A 66 12.48 -4.64 -23.51
N LYS A 67 13.42 -5.21 -22.76
CA LYS A 67 14.66 -4.52 -22.39
C LYS A 67 15.47 -4.09 -23.62
N ALA A 68 15.44 -4.87 -24.71
CA ALA A 68 16.05 -4.45 -25.97
C ALA A 68 15.32 -3.24 -26.57
N GLY A 69 13.99 -3.20 -26.49
CA GLY A 69 13.19 -2.01 -26.86
C GLY A 69 13.56 -0.77 -26.04
N ILE A 70 13.64 -0.91 -24.72
CA ILE A 70 14.03 0.16 -23.80
C ILE A 70 15.47 0.64 -24.08
N GLU A 71 16.38 -0.27 -24.43
CA GLU A 71 17.76 0.07 -24.79
C GLU A 71 17.88 0.83 -26.11
N ARG A 72 17.04 0.51 -27.10
CA ARG A 72 16.92 1.33 -28.32
C ARG A 72 16.45 2.74 -27.98
N ALA A 73 15.38 2.86 -27.20
CA ALA A 73 14.85 4.14 -26.74
C ALA A 73 15.91 4.95 -25.95
N ALA A 74 16.70 4.30 -25.10
CA ALA A 74 17.79 4.94 -24.36
C ALA A 74 18.82 5.58 -25.30
N LYS A 75 19.26 4.86 -26.34
CA LYS A 75 20.19 5.39 -27.35
C LYS A 75 19.58 6.55 -28.12
N GLU A 76 18.30 6.45 -28.45
CA GLU A 76 17.56 7.49 -29.16
C GLU A 76 17.45 8.79 -28.36
N ILE A 77 17.19 8.70 -27.05
CA ILE A 77 17.16 9.85 -26.13
C ILE A 77 18.52 10.55 -26.06
N LEU A 78 19.63 9.83 -26.20
CA LEU A 78 20.95 10.46 -26.22
C LEU A 78 21.17 11.31 -27.46
N VAL A 79 20.71 10.83 -28.62
CA VAL A 79 20.82 11.54 -29.89
C VAL A 79 19.84 12.71 -29.95
N ARG A 80 18.60 12.52 -29.48
CA ARG A 80 17.49 13.48 -29.61
C ARG A 80 16.83 13.77 -28.25
N PRO A 81 17.54 14.43 -27.34
CA PRO A 81 17.03 14.67 -25.99
C PRO A 81 15.77 15.54 -25.95
N ALA A 82 15.57 16.43 -26.93
CA ALA A 82 14.36 17.25 -27.04
C ALA A 82 13.08 16.42 -27.30
N GLU A 83 13.22 15.21 -27.85
CA GLU A 83 12.11 14.29 -28.13
C GLU A 83 11.92 13.25 -27.02
N MET A 84 12.62 13.37 -25.89
CA MET A 84 12.65 12.37 -24.81
C MET A 84 11.25 11.98 -24.33
N LEU A 85 10.34 12.93 -24.13
CA LEU A 85 8.96 12.65 -23.74
C LEU A 85 8.20 11.84 -24.78
N GLN A 86 8.40 12.14 -26.08
CA GLN A 86 7.76 11.41 -27.17
C GLN A 86 8.28 9.98 -27.28
N ILE A 87 9.59 9.79 -27.10
CA ILE A 87 10.22 8.47 -27.10
C ILE A 87 9.68 7.62 -25.94
N ILE A 88 9.61 8.20 -24.73
CA ILE A 88 9.05 7.49 -23.56
C ILE A 88 7.56 7.18 -23.76
N TYR A 89 6.80 8.08 -24.40
CA TYR A 89 5.39 7.85 -24.72
C TYR A 89 5.19 6.75 -25.77
N GLY A 90 6.01 6.70 -26.82
CA GLY A 90 6.00 5.61 -27.80
C GLY A 90 6.28 4.26 -27.12
N LEU A 91 7.31 4.22 -26.29
CA LEU A 91 7.68 3.04 -25.51
C LEU A 91 6.58 2.61 -24.53
N SER A 92 5.91 3.56 -23.86
CA SER A 92 4.83 3.23 -22.94
C SER A 92 3.61 2.64 -23.66
N ARG A 93 3.31 3.11 -24.88
CA ARG A 93 2.25 2.53 -25.72
C ARG A 93 2.57 1.10 -26.14
N GLU A 94 3.80 0.81 -26.54
CA GLU A 94 4.26 -0.54 -26.89
C GLU A 94 4.14 -1.50 -25.70
N LEU A 95 4.48 -1.01 -24.50
CA LEU A 95 4.50 -1.82 -23.27
C LEU A 95 3.17 -1.82 -22.50
N ARG A 96 2.14 -1.11 -22.98
CA ARG A 96 0.84 -0.98 -22.30
C ARG A 96 0.13 -2.32 -22.08
N ALA A 97 0.28 -3.27 -23.00
CA ALA A 97 -0.34 -4.59 -22.90
C ALA A 97 0.17 -5.43 -21.71
N ARG A 98 1.27 -5.03 -21.07
CA ARG A 98 1.82 -5.67 -19.87
C ARG A 98 1.24 -5.15 -18.56
N VAL A 99 0.58 -3.99 -18.59
CA VAL A 99 0.06 -3.38 -17.38
C VAL A 99 -1.03 -4.29 -16.83
N PRO A 100 -0.85 -4.86 -15.63
CA PRO A 100 -1.83 -5.79 -15.11
C PRO A 100 -3.16 -5.06 -14.87
N CYS A 101 -4.19 -5.38 -15.65
CA CYS A 101 -5.53 -4.87 -15.42
C CYS A 101 -6.05 -5.35 -14.04
N ALA A 102 -7.04 -4.61 -13.50
CA ALA A 102 -7.51 -4.54 -12.10
C ALA A 102 -7.44 -5.79 -11.20
N SER A 103 -7.45 -7.02 -11.73
CA SER A 103 -7.32 -8.25 -10.98
C SER A 103 -5.94 -8.45 -10.33
N TYR A 104 -4.85 -7.99 -10.94
CA TYR A 104 -3.49 -8.17 -10.39
C TYR A 104 -3.11 -7.10 -9.38
N ILE A 105 -3.68 -5.89 -9.47
CA ILE A 105 -3.54 -4.83 -8.46
C ILE A 105 -4.10 -5.30 -7.13
N ALA A 106 -5.21 -6.05 -7.12
CA ALA A 106 -5.78 -6.65 -5.92
C ALA A 106 -4.81 -7.62 -5.20
N SER A 107 -3.86 -8.23 -5.93
CA SER A 107 -2.81 -9.08 -5.36
C SER A 107 -1.59 -8.29 -4.84
N MET A 108 -1.45 -7.03 -5.27
CA MET A 108 -0.39 -6.10 -4.83
C MET A 108 -0.85 -5.05 -3.81
N THR A 109 -2.16 -4.90 -3.58
CA THR A 109 -2.72 -4.15 -2.45
C THR A 109 -2.52 -4.95 -1.15
N ASP A 110 -1.27 -5.24 -0.83
CA ASP A 110 -0.85 -5.39 0.56
C ASP A 110 -0.54 -3.97 1.06
N PRO A 111 -1.40 -3.36 1.88
CA PRO A 111 -1.16 -2.01 2.42
C PRO A 111 0.17 -1.89 3.18
N PHE A 112 0.79 -3.02 3.58
CA PHE A 112 2.03 -3.02 4.37
C PHE A 112 3.30 -2.72 3.58
N ARG A 113 3.33 -2.79 2.24
CA ARG A 113 4.51 -2.37 1.45
C ARG A 113 4.68 -0.85 1.33
N ARG A 114 3.67 -0.06 1.73
CA ARG A 114 3.75 1.42 1.77
C ARG A 114 4.63 1.98 2.89
N ILE A 115 5.11 1.14 3.81
CA ILE A 115 5.98 1.56 4.92
C ILE A 115 7.39 1.00 4.71
N ALA A 116 8.11 1.53 3.73
CA ALA A 116 9.57 1.44 3.75
C ALA A 116 10.09 2.49 4.77
N PRO A 117 10.94 2.11 5.73
CA PRO A 117 11.15 2.88 6.94
C PRO A 117 12.03 4.11 6.70
N CYS A 118 11.55 5.27 7.14
CA CYS A 118 12.38 6.42 7.48
C CYS A 118 13.22 6.09 8.73
N VAL A 119 14.30 5.31 8.56
CA VAL A 119 15.33 5.20 9.59
C VAL A 119 16.23 6.42 9.46
N GLY A 120 15.87 7.51 10.15
CA GLY A 120 16.73 8.70 10.15
C GLY A 120 16.16 10.00 10.72
N GLN A 121 15.22 9.98 11.67
CA GLN A 121 14.92 11.15 12.51
C GLN A 121 14.07 10.73 13.73
N ARG A 122 14.76 10.23 14.76
CA ARG A 122 14.17 9.77 16.02
C ARG A 122 13.79 10.98 16.88
N ARG A 123 12.50 11.35 16.89
CA ARG A 123 11.68 11.70 18.09
C ARG A 123 10.36 12.35 17.70
N ARG A 124 10.28 13.14 16.61
CA ARG A 124 9.00 13.72 16.12
C ARG A 124 8.16 12.76 15.26
N LEU A 125 8.78 11.77 14.61
CA LEU A 125 8.08 10.82 13.71
C LEU A 125 7.25 9.73 14.42
N LYS A 126 7.47 9.46 15.71
CA LYS A 126 6.73 8.41 16.43
C LYS A 126 5.25 8.78 16.60
N TYR A 127 4.96 10.05 16.86
CA TYR A 127 3.59 10.54 16.99
C TYR A 127 2.87 10.54 15.65
N PHE A 128 3.51 11.02 14.57
CA PHE A 128 2.90 11.02 13.24
C PHE A 128 2.62 9.61 12.71
N CYS A 129 3.52 8.66 12.96
CA CYS A 129 3.34 7.26 12.58
C CYS A 129 2.26 6.56 13.43
N ALA A 130 2.23 6.82 14.74
CA ALA A 130 1.20 6.27 15.62
C ALA A 130 -0.20 6.85 15.34
N LEU A 131 -0.31 8.13 15.01
CA LEU A 131 -1.55 8.76 14.57
C LEU A 131 -2.01 8.22 13.21
N GLY A 132 -1.09 8.02 12.26
CA GLY A 132 -1.39 7.36 10.98
C GLY A 132 -1.94 5.95 11.18
N LEU A 133 -1.21 5.12 11.93
CA LEU A 133 -1.62 3.75 12.28
C LEU A 133 -2.96 3.72 13.04
N ALA A 134 -3.20 4.68 13.92
CA ALA A 134 -4.48 4.79 14.62
C ALA A 134 -5.65 5.12 13.69
N MET A 135 -5.44 6.02 12.72
CA MET A 135 -6.44 6.35 11.70
C MET A 135 -6.70 5.16 10.77
N ASP A 136 -5.67 4.38 10.44
CA ASP A 136 -5.79 3.16 9.64
C ASP A 136 -6.60 2.07 10.38
N VAL A 137 -6.36 1.90 11.68
CA VAL A 137 -7.17 1.00 12.53
C VAL A 137 -8.62 1.45 12.58
N LEU A 138 -8.87 2.75 12.74
CA LEU A 138 -10.22 3.30 12.73
C LEU A 138 -10.92 3.04 11.39
N GLY A 139 -10.23 3.28 10.27
CA GLY A 139 -10.73 2.98 8.93
C GLY A 139 -11.07 1.51 8.75
N ALA A 140 -10.17 0.61 9.16
CA ALA A 140 -10.37 -0.83 9.05
C ALA A 140 -11.59 -1.31 9.86
N VAL A 141 -11.79 -0.79 11.07
CA VAL A 141 -12.97 -1.14 11.89
C VAL A 141 -14.27 -0.65 11.24
N GLN A 142 -14.28 0.54 10.65
CA GLN A 142 -15.45 1.09 9.95
C GLN A 142 -15.78 0.31 8.67
N ASP A 143 -14.78 -0.09 7.91
CA ASP A 143 -14.98 -0.89 6.69
C ASP A 143 -15.52 -2.27 7.01
N LEU A 144 -15.05 -2.89 8.10
CA LEU A 144 -15.59 -4.16 8.59
C LEU A 144 -17.04 -4.02 9.10
N GLU A 145 -17.38 -2.92 9.78
CA GLU A 145 -18.75 -2.62 10.21
C GLU A 145 -19.71 -2.55 9.00
N ARG A 146 -19.30 -1.86 7.93
CA ARG A 146 -20.08 -1.78 6.68
C ARG A 146 -20.24 -3.14 6.02
N ALA A 147 -19.17 -3.92 5.93
CA ALA A 147 -19.18 -5.24 5.30
C ALA A 147 -20.09 -6.23 6.07
N LEU A 148 -20.07 -6.18 7.41
CA LEU A 148 -20.99 -6.95 8.25
C LEU A 148 -22.43 -6.48 8.14
N GLY A 149 -22.67 -5.19 7.87
CA GLY A 149 -24.00 -4.66 7.58
C GLY A 149 -24.64 -5.31 6.35
N VAL A 150 -23.87 -5.46 5.27
CA VAL A 150 -24.31 -6.14 4.05
C VAL A 150 -24.56 -7.62 4.32
N TRP A 151 -23.62 -8.30 4.99
CA TRP A 151 -23.79 -9.73 5.29
C TRP A 151 -24.97 -10.01 6.23
N SER A 152 -25.24 -9.14 7.19
CA SER A 152 -26.38 -9.23 8.11
C SER A 152 -27.74 -9.08 7.41
N GLN A 153 -27.82 -8.37 6.27
CA GLN A 153 -29.05 -8.26 5.49
C GLN A 153 -29.36 -9.56 4.73
N ASP A 154 -28.30 -10.29 4.33
CA ASP A 154 -28.41 -11.55 3.61
C ASP A 154 -28.55 -12.77 4.54
N ALA A 155 -28.17 -12.65 5.82
CA ALA A 155 -28.08 -13.77 6.75
C ALA A 155 -29.20 -13.75 7.80
N SER A 156 -30.00 -14.81 7.87
CA SER A 156 -31.03 -15.02 8.92
C SER A 156 -30.47 -15.49 10.27
N SER A 157 -29.14 -15.66 10.37
CA SER A 157 -28.49 -16.19 11.57
C SER A 157 -28.41 -15.14 12.69
N LYS A 158 -28.89 -15.51 13.89
CA LYS A 158 -28.76 -14.73 15.12
C LYS A 158 -27.30 -14.37 15.43
N ASP A 159 -26.36 -15.24 15.08
CA ASP A 159 -24.93 -15.04 15.37
C ASP A 159 -24.31 -13.91 14.55
N VAL A 160 -24.72 -13.75 13.28
CA VAL A 160 -24.25 -12.66 12.42
C VAL A 160 -24.80 -11.31 12.92
N THR A 161 -26.04 -11.31 13.41
CA THR A 161 -26.66 -10.13 14.03
C THR A 161 -25.94 -9.72 15.31
N MET A 162 -25.58 -10.69 16.16
CA MET A 162 -24.79 -10.44 17.37
C MET A 162 -23.37 -9.95 17.05
N ALA A 163 -22.72 -10.52 16.03
CA ALA A 163 -21.41 -10.07 15.56
C ALA A 163 -21.45 -8.63 15.04
N ARG A 164 -22.50 -8.26 14.31
CA ARG A 164 -22.73 -6.88 13.87
C ARG A 164 -22.88 -5.93 15.06
N ALA A 165 -23.71 -6.28 16.05
CA ALA A 165 -23.89 -5.45 17.25
C ALA A 165 -22.55 -5.24 17.99
N ALA A 166 -21.77 -6.31 18.18
CA ALA A 166 -20.46 -6.26 18.82
C ALA A 166 -19.45 -5.38 18.06
N MET A 167 -19.52 -5.36 16.73
CA MET A 167 -18.67 -4.51 15.88
C MET A 167 -19.11 -3.05 15.88
N CYS A 168 -20.42 -2.77 15.86
CA CYS A 168 -20.94 -1.42 16.05
C CYS A 168 -20.50 -0.82 17.40
N ASP A 169 -20.54 -1.62 18.47
CA ASP A 169 -20.06 -1.20 19.79
C ASP A 169 -18.55 -0.95 19.82
N LEU A 170 -17.76 -1.81 19.16
CA LEU A 170 -16.32 -1.59 18.99
C LEU A 170 -16.04 -0.28 18.22
N ALA A 171 -16.75 -0.04 17.12
CA ALA A 171 -16.60 1.18 16.32
C ALA A 171 -16.97 2.44 17.11
N LYS A 172 -18.01 2.39 17.95
CA LYS A 172 -18.36 3.49 18.87
C LYS A 172 -17.26 3.73 19.90
N ARG A 173 -16.70 2.66 20.48
CA ARG A 173 -15.59 2.76 21.44
C ARG A 173 -14.36 3.40 20.84
N VAL A 174 -13.90 2.93 19.68
CA VAL A 174 -12.71 3.45 19.01
C VAL A 174 -12.91 4.93 18.65
N ARG A 175 -14.11 5.34 18.22
CA ARG A 175 -14.45 6.77 17.98
C ARG A 175 -14.43 7.62 19.26
N GLY A 176 -14.75 7.05 20.41
CA GLY A 176 -14.72 7.73 21.70
C GLY A 176 -13.33 7.88 22.32
N LEU A 177 -12.28 7.29 21.72
CA LEU A 177 -10.92 7.40 22.22
C LEU A 177 -10.26 8.71 21.79
N SER A 178 -9.58 9.36 22.74
CA SER A 178 -8.66 10.47 22.45
C SER A 178 -7.45 9.99 21.64
N ALA A 179 -6.79 10.90 20.92
CA ALA A 179 -5.56 10.62 20.19
C ALA A 179 -4.46 9.96 21.07
N ALA A 180 -4.39 10.36 22.35
CA ALA A 180 -3.46 9.77 23.31
C ALA A 180 -3.81 8.32 23.67
N GLN A 181 -5.10 7.99 23.79
CA GLN A 181 -5.55 6.61 24.03
C GLN A 181 -5.32 5.73 22.80
N LEU A 182 -5.62 6.25 21.60
CA LEU A 182 -5.36 5.54 20.35
C LEU A 182 -3.87 5.25 20.16
N ALA A 183 -3.01 6.23 20.40
CA ALA A 183 -1.56 6.04 20.33
C ALA A 183 -1.07 4.93 21.27
N ARG A 184 -1.68 4.76 22.45
CA ARG A 184 -1.34 3.69 23.40
C ARG A 184 -1.80 2.31 22.94
N VAL A 185 -2.96 2.22 22.28
CA VAL A 185 -3.44 0.96 21.68
C VAL A 185 -2.43 0.44 20.66
N VAL A 186 -1.85 1.33 19.85
CA VAL A 186 -0.90 0.96 18.77
C VAL A 186 0.58 1.00 19.18
N ALA A 187 0.91 1.49 20.38
CA ALA A 187 2.30 1.61 20.85
C ALA A 187 2.94 0.26 21.19
N ASP A 188 2.15 -0.75 21.56
CA ASP A 188 2.62 -2.10 21.89
C ASP A 188 2.61 -2.99 20.65
N SER A 189 3.80 -3.41 20.21
CA SER A 189 3.96 -4.23 19.01
C SER A 189 3.26 -5.59 19.08
N ALA A 190 3.07 -6.16 20.27
CA ALA A 190 2.34 -7.43 20.43
C ALA A 190 0.83 -7.21 20.26
N ARG A 191 0.30 -6.11 20.82
CA ARG A 191 -1.11 -5.70 20.66
C ARG A 191 -1.43 -5.35 19.22
N LEU A 192 -0.55 -4.64 18.54
CA LEU A 192 -0.71 -4.29 17.13
C LEU A 192 -0.80 -5.55 16.25
N LYS A 193 0.12 -6.51 16.42
CA LYS A 193 0.07 -7.79 15.69
C LYS A 193 -1.18 -8.60 16.00
N ALA A 194 -1.63 -8.62 17.26
CA ALA A 194 -2.88 -9.29 17.64
C ALA A 194 -4.10 -8.63 16.98
N LEU A 195 -4.12 -7.30 16.92
CA LEU A 195 -5.17 -6.52 16.26
C LEU A 195 -5.20 -6.78 14.75
N GLU A 196 -4.05 -6.72 14.08
CA GLU A 196 -3.91 -7.01 12.64
C GLU A 196 -4.41 -8.42 12.31
N LYS A 197 -4.00 -9.42 13.09
CA LYS A 197 -4.44 -10.81 12.93
C LYS A 197 -5.95 -10.95 13.11
N ALA A 198 -6.53 -10.24 14.09
CA ALA A 198 -7.95 -10.27 14.35
C ALA A 198 -8.75 -9.59 13.22
N ILE A 199 -8.31 -8.42 12.75
CA ILE A 199 -8.89 -7.71 11.59
C ILE A 199 -8.89 -8.60 10.35
N LEU A 200 -7.74 -9.24 10.04
CA LEU A 200 -7.63 -10.15 8.90
C LEU A 200 -8.59 -11.34 9.06
N THR A 201 -8.70 -11.90 10.27
CA THR A 201 -9.61 -13.01 10.54
C THR A 201 -11.07 -12.61 10.31
N VAL A 202 -11.51 -11.45 10.84
CA VAL A 202 -12.87 -10.93 10.59
C VAL A 202 -13.10 -10.75 9.11
N ARG A 203 -12.16 -10.12 8.39
CA ARG A 203 -12.27 -9.93 6.94
C ARG A 203 -12.45 -11.26 6.20
N THR A 204 -11.61 -12.24 6.49
CA THR A 204 -11.73 -13.57 5.87
C THR A 204 -13.06 -14.26 6.20
N CYS A 205 -13.57 -14.11 7.43
CA CYS A 205 -14.84 -14.70 7.81
C CYS A 205 -16.01 -14.03 7.08
N VAL A 206 -15.97 -12.71 6.92
CA VAL A 206 -16.98 -11.94 6.15
C VAL A 206 -16.94 -12.31 4.67
N ASP A 207 -15.75 -12.29 4.06
CA ASP A 207 -15.58 -12.55 2.63
C ASP A 207 -15.99 -13.98 2.26
N ARG A 208 -15.66 -14.96 3.10
CA ARG A 208 -15.93 -16.39 2.85
C ARG A 208 -17.22 -16.90 3.48
N ARG A 209 -17.98 -16.03 4.16
CA ARG A 209 -19.18 -16.39 4.93
C ARG A 209 -18.94 -17.62 5.85
N GLU A 210 -17.80 -17.64 6.53
CA GLU A 210 -17.37 -18.75 7.40
C GLU A 210 -18.11 -18.75 8.76
N SER A 211 -17.78 -19.75 9.60
CA SER A 211 -18.37 -19.98 10.94
C SER A 211 -18.51 -18.69 11.79
N PRO A 212 -19.73 -18.39 12.29
CA PRO A 212 -19.98 -17.24 13.16
C PRO A 212 -19.18 -17.27 14.47
N VAL A 213 -18.78 -18.45 14.94
CA VAL A 213 -17.98 -18.62 16.16
C VAL A 213 -16.58 -18.01 15.97
N ARG A 214 -15.95 -18.27 14.82
CA ARG A 214 -14.62 -17.73 14.49
C ARG A 214 -14.64 -16.21 14.38
N LEU A 215 -15.71 -15.68 13.78
CA LEU A 215 -15.99 -14.26 13.69
C LEU A 215 -16.12 -13.62 15.09
N ALA A 216 -16.92 -14.23 15.98
CA ALA A 216 -17.13 -13.73 17.34
C ALA A 216 -15.83 -13.70 18.17
N VAL A 217 -14.99 -14.73 18.06
CA VAL A 217 -13.68 -14.78 18.75
C VAL A 217 -12.76 -13.65 18.28
N ALA A 218 -12.70 -13.41 16.98
CA ALA A 218 -11.88 -12.35 16.40
C ALA A 218 -12.37 -10.95 16.85
N ILE A 219 -13.68 -10.71 16.84
CA ILE A 219 -14.28 -9.46 17.33
C ILE A 219 -13.94 -9.24 18.81
N ARG A 220 -14.08 -10.28 19.64
CA ARG A 220 -13.74 -10.20 21.07
C ARG A 220 -12.26 -9.90 21.29
N THR A 221 -11.38 -10.46 20.46
CA THR A 221 -9.94 -10.17 20.53
C THR A 221 -9.66 -8.70 20.21
N MET A 222 -10.30 -8.13 19.19
CA MET A 222 -10.18 -6.70 18.89
C MET A 222 -10.68 -5.83 20.06
N GLN A 223 -11.84 -6.17 20.64
CA GLN A 223 -12.38 -5.47 21.82
C GLN A 223 -11.39 -5.50 22.99
N THR A 224 -10.82 -6.65 23.32
CA THR A 224 -9.83 -6.78 24.41
C THR A 224 -8.60 -5.92 24.15
N VAL A 225 -8.06 -5.93 22.92
CA VAL A 225 -6.88 -5.12 22.58
C VAL A 225 -7.16 -3.62 22.75
N VAL A 226 -8.30 -3.16 22.26
CA VAL A 226 -8.72 -1.76 22.37
C VAL A 226 -8.95 -1.36 23.84
N ASP A 227 -9.67 -2.19 24.61
CA ASP A 227 -9.97 -1.92 26.01
C ASP A 227 -8.69 -1.89 26.88
N VAL A 228 -7.77 -2.85 26.68
CA VAL A 228 -6.50 -2.90 27.42
C VAL A 228 -5.62 -1.70 27.05
N GLY A 229 -5.56 -1.32 25.76
CA GLY A 229 -4.85 -0.13 25.31
C GLY A 229 -5.41 1.18 25.85
N ALA A 230 -6.74 1.29 25.94
CA ALA A 230 -7.42 2.48 26.44
C ALA A 230 -7.23 2.69 27.96
N ARG A 231 -7.21 1.61 28.76
CA ARG A 231 -7.08 1.63 30.24
C ARG A 231 -5.65 1.73 30.75
N SER A 232 -4.64 1.50 29.91
CA SER A 232 -3.24 1.61 30.30
C SER A 232 -2.90 3.09 30.60
N GLY A 233 -2.92 3.51 31.87
CA GLY A 233 -2.46 4.83 32.32
C GLY A 233 -0.94 4.98 32.23
N PRO A 234 -0.39 6.21 32.32
CA PRO A 234 1.06 6.41 32.37
C PRO A 234 1.63 5.72 33.62
N ARG A 235 2.63 4.85 33.44
CA ARG A 235 3.62 4.55 34.47
C ARG A 235 4.81 5.46 34.27
#